data_AF-A0A3L8AE48-F1
#
_entry.id   AF-A0A3L8AE48-F1
#
_cell.length_a   1.000
_cell.length_b   1.000
_cell.length_c   1.000
_cell.angle_alpha   90.00
_cell.angle_beta   90.00
_cell.angle_gamma   90.00
#
_symmetry.space_group_name_H-M   'P 1'
#
loop_
_entity.id
_entity.type
_entity.pdbx_description
1 polymer ?
#
loop_
_entity_poly.entity_id
_entity_poly.type
_entity_poly.pdbx_seq_one_letter_code
_entity_poly.pdbx_strand_id
1 'polypeptide(L)'
;MAFNEQEEAKVRELLAALENGKRINDLEPAEGELSAMRIEVMDASGETRSMELERAVAEAGNPIAGRWWANDQATPTAGGWFGSLDFLKRLPETLGLGRYLVTDDRELHKLDPKDSTRFADGSPAALDGSMGQCMWCWSRAWYFTEIVTAARTYWAITLKPLEGYKSVKIPVGGTSWLGAAVMDRTEQKLCSVISQDERYRGGAGAALNVANKAKHPGADAPQVTMLGMAATNLSTTAFGTNARKRGEGWEANWFVAQAAVQILFAVIMGTRNSQAPYNAEKDADGLYQGGFGTGVTDMPDWDGYNSYYPVIPTSVGLEMGDGTGLVEYGLPASEAAEDQAAPYKTFQVPVFFGLVHAGYGHLWRWTRGLTVSQEAGVKTEVYVAPSMYADFNPNSVEGLLKVAECPQAEGYIKRVSTKGLCMMPTAVGGSTSTYYADYFWTNGATQTGLRVRAAGGRAHTGTSAGASGSTAYYAASTASANCSSPLCVFVDDPTIEA
;
A
#
# COMPACT_ATOMS: atom_id res chain seq x y z
N MET A 1 -37.92 3.33 -58.44
CA MET A 1 -37.04 4.44 -58.03
C MET A 1 -35.67 4.15 -58.61
N ALA A 2 -35.12 5.05 -59.41
CA ALA A 2 -33.73 4.97 -59.85
C ALA A 2 -32.88 5.63 -58.76
N PHE A 3 -31.78 4.98 -58.37
CA PHE A 3 -30.81 5.57 -57.46
C PHE A 3 -30.16 6.79 -58.12
N ASN A 4 -29.89 7.84 -57.36
CA ASN A 4 -29.07 8.95 -57.83
C ASN A 4 -27.57 8.56 -57.81
N GLU A 5 -26.70 9.36 -58.46
CA GLU A 5 -25.27 9.04 -58.57
C GLU A 5 -24.57 8.81 -57.23
N GLN A 6 -24.97 9.51 -56.16
CA GLN A 6 -24.42 9.30 -54.81
C GLN A 6 -24.88 7.97 -54.19
N GLU A 7 -26.14 7.60 -54.42
CA GLU A 7 -26.68 6.31 -53.97
C GLU A 7 -26.04 5.16 -54.73
N GLU A 8 -25.80 5.30 -56.04
CA GLU A 8 -25.06 4.31 -56.83
C GLU A 8 -23.62 4.16 -56.36
N ALA A 9 -22.93 5.26 -56.01
CA ALA A 9 -21.58 5.20 -55.45
C ALA A 9 -21.54 4.42 -54.12
N LYS A 10 -22.50 4.68 -53.22
CA LYS A 10 -22.62 3.93 -51.95
C LYS A 10 -22.94 2.46 -52.16
N VAL A 11 -23.81 2.14 -53.11
CA VAL A 11 -24.13 0.73 -53.45
C VAL A 11 -22.90 0.02 -54.03
N ARG A 12 -22.07 0.70 -54.83
CA ARG A 12 -20.81 0.15 -55.34
C ARG A 12 -19.79 -0.09 -54.23
N GLU A 13 -19.68 0.82 -53.26
CA GLU A 13 -18.82 0.62 -52.08
C GLU A 13 -19.30 -0.57 -51.23
N LEU A 14 -20.60 -0.70 -51.00
CA LEU A 14 -21.19 -1.84 -50.30
C LEU A 14 -20.96 -3.16 -51.05
N LEU A 15 -21.13 -3.17 -52.37
CA LEU A 15 -20.88 -4.34 -53.20
C LEU A 15 -19.39 -4.74 -53.16
N ALA A 16 -18.50 -3.77 -53.29
CA ALA A 16 -17.05 -4.01 -53.18
C ALA A 16 -16.65 -4.52 -51.80
N ALA A 17 -17.24 -4.01 -50.71
CA ALA A 17 -17.00 -4.52 -49.37
C ALA A 17 -17.53 -5.95 -49.19
N LEU A 18 -18.69 -6.26 -49.76
CA LEU A 18 -19.29 -7.60 -49.72
C LEU A 18 -18.46 -8.61 -50.54
N GLU A 19 -18.02 -8.24 -51.74
CA GLU A 19 -17.21 -9.08 -52.62
C GLU A 19 -15.79 -9.32 -52.08
N ASN A 20 -15.24 -8.36 -51.33
CA ASN A 20 -13.95 -8.51 -50.65
C ASN A 20 -14.04 -9.20 -49.28
N GLY A 21 -15.25 -9.42 -48.75
CA GLY A 21 -15.47 -10.08 -47.48
C GLY A 21 -15.13 -11.57 -47.55
N LYS A 22 -14.07 -11.99 -46.88
CA LYS A 22 -13.69 -13.41 -46.74
C LYS A 22 -14.26 -14.00 -45.46
N ARG A 23 -14.60 -15.30 -45.48
CA ARG A 23 -14.92 -16.02 -44.24
C ARG A 23 -13.64 -16.20 -43.44
N ILE A 24 -13.76 -16.30 -42.11
CA ILE A 24 -12.59 -16.43 -41.23
C ILE A 24 -11.68 -17.62 -41.58
N ASN A 25 -12.25 -18.72 -42.08
CA ASN A 25 -11.51 -19.92 -42.48
C ASN A 25 -10.79 -19.79 -43.84
N ASP A 26 -11.11 -18.74 -44.60
CA ASP A 26 -10.54 -18.45 -45.92
C ASP A 26 -9.52 -17.28 -45.85
N LEU A 27 -9.21 -16.82 -44.62
CA LEU A 27 -8.19 -15.80 -44.37
C LEU A 27 -6.80 -16.43 -44.34
N GLU A 28 -5.85 -15.76 -44.96
CA GLU A 28 -4.43 -16.07 -44.78
C GLU A 28 -3.99 -15.70 -43.35
N PRO A 29 -2.97 -16.37 -42.79
CA PRO A 29 -2.39 -15.99 -41.51
C PRO A 29 -1.93 -14.53 -41.50
N ALA A 30 -2.16 -13.83 -40.39
CA ALA A 30 -1.72 -12.44 -40.24
C ALA A 30 -0.19 -12.35 -40.14
N GLU A 31 0.39 -11.35 -40.81
CA GLU A 31 1.83 -11.04 -40.76
C GLU A 31 2.07 -9.71 -40.00
N GLY A 32 3.19 -9.60 -39.28
CA GLY A 32 3.57 -8.40 -38.52
C GLY A 32 3.55 -8.59 -37.00
N GLU A 33 3.74 -7.49 -36.27
CA GLU A 33 3.77 -7.49 -34.79
C GLU A 33 2.36 -7.64 -34.19
N LEU A 34 2.22 -8.46 -33.15
CA LEU A 34 0.96 -8.68 -32.42
C LEU A 34 0.34 -7.37 -31.88
N SER A 35 1.17 -6.38 -31.57
CA SER A 35 0.79 -5.06 -31.05
C SER A 35 0.07 -4.18 -32.09
N ALA A 36 0.19 -4.51 -33.38
CA ALA A 36 -0.50 -3.84 -34.47
C ALA A 36 -1.79 -4.56 -34.90
N MET A 37 -2.07 -5.73 -34.30
CA MET A 37 -3.21 -6.57 -34.66
C MET A 37 -4.42 -6.27 -33.78
N ARG A 38 -5.59 -6.16 -34.40
CA ARG A 38 -6.88 -6.00 -33.71
C ARG A 38 -7.79 -7.19 -33.98
N ILE A 39 -8.55 -7.55 -32.97
CA ILE A 39 -9.65 -8.52 -33.07
C ILE A 39 -10.99 -7.82 -32.85
N GLU A 40 -11.98 -8.29 -33.59
CA GLU A 40 -13.37 -7.94 -33.37
C GLU A 40 -13.91 -8.72 -32.15
N VAL A 41 -14.57 -8.02 -31.25
CA VAL A 41 -15.17 -8.58 -30.03
C VAL A 41 -16.58 -8.02 -29.84
N MET A 42 -17.48 -8.81 -29.30
CA MET A 42 -18.84 -8.37 -28.95
C MET A 42 -18.91 -8.19 -27.45
N ASP A 43 -19.31 -7.00 -27.00
CA ASP A 43 -19.47 -6.74 -25.57
C ASP A 43 -20.83 -7.23 -25.04
N ALA A 44 -21.05 -7.10 -23.73
CA ALA A 44 -22.27 -7.56 -23.06
C ALA A 44 -23.55 -6.83 -23.52
N SER A 45 -23.43 -5.70 -24.21
CA SER A 45 -24.57 -4.99 -24.81
C SER A 45 -24.96 -5.55 -26.19
N GLY A 46 -24.16 -6.46 -26.74
CA GLY A 46 -24.31 -6.98 -28.11
C GLY A 46 -23.69 -6.08 -29.17
N GLU A 47 -22.99 -5.01 -28.77
CA GLU A 47 -22.28 -4.12 -29.68
C GLU A 47 -20.92 -4.71 -30.06
N THR A 48 -20.60 -4.68 -31.35
CA THR A 48 -19.29 -5.04 -31.88
C THR A 48 -18.28 -3.91 -31.61
N ARG A 49 -17.16 -4.25 -30.97
CA ARG A 49 -16.02 -3.38 -30.70
C ARG A 49 -14.71 -4.04 -31.14
N SER A 50 -13.61 -3.28 -31.16
CA SER A 50 -12.27 -3.82 -31.42
C SER A 50 -11.44 -3.92 -30.14
N MET A 51 -10.65 -4.98 -30.00
CA MET A 51 -9.63 -5.13 -28.96
C MET A 51 -8.27 -5.43 -29.58
N GLU A 52 -7.19 -4.90 -29.01
CA GLU A 52 -5.82 -5.24 -29.44
C GLU A 52 -5.52 -6.72 -29.11
N LEU A 53 -5.00 -7.49 -30.07
CA LEU A 53 -4.79 -8.93 -29.95
C LEU A 53 -3.77 -9.26 -28.86
N GLU A 54 -2.68 -8.50 -28.78
CA GLU A 54 -1.68 -8.65 -27.70
C GLU A 54 -2.33 -8.51 -26.31
N ARG A 55 -3.21 -7.53 -26.14
CA ARG A 55 -3.97 -7.33 -24.90
C ARG A 55 -4.93 -8.48 -24.64
N ALA A 56 -5.63 -8.96 -25.67
CA ALA A 56 -6.54 -10.10 -25.56
C ALA A 56 -5.82 -11.37 -25.10
N VAL A 57 -4.67 -11.68 -25.69
CA VAL A 57 -3.83 -12.83 -25.34
C VAL A 57 -3.25 -12.67 -23.94
N ALA A 58 -2.80 -11.47 -23.55
CA ALA A 58 -2.35 -11.21 -22.19
C ALA A 58 -3.48 -11.39 -21.16
N GLU A 59 -4.71 -10.94 -21.44
CA GLU A 59 -5.85 -11.14 -20.55
C GLU A 59 -6.32 -12.61 -20.52
N ALA A 60 -6.16 -13.36 -21.62
CA ALA A 60 -6.46 -14.78 -21.71
C ALA A 60 -5.40 -15.67 -21.01
N GLY A 61 -4.12 -15.35 -21.15
CA GLY A 61 -2.99 -16.17 -20.71
C GLY A 61 -2.68 -16.13 -19.22
N ASN A 62 -3.33 -15.23 -18.46
CA ASN A 62 -3.10 -15.02 -17.01
C ASN A 62 -1.60 -14.86 -16.65
N PRO A 63 -0.90 -13.85 -17.22
CA PRO A 63 0.52 -13.66 -17.01
C PRO A 63 0.84 -13.49 -15.54
N ILE A 64 2.01 -13.99 -15.14
CA ILE A 64 2.50 -13.94 -13.77
C ILE A 64 3.53 -12.81 -13.65
N ALA A 65 3.31 -11.88 -12.73
CA ALA A 65 4.33 -10.94 -12.28
C ALA A 65 4.89 -11.49 -10.96
N GLY A 66 6.10 -12.05 -10.99
CA GLY A 66 6.63 -12.74 -9.84
C GLY A 66 8.11 -12.52 -9.58
N ARG A 67 8.49 -12.75 -8.32
CA ARG A 67 9.87 -12.79 -7.84
C ARG A 67 10.10 -14.07 -7.05
N TRP A 68 11.34 -14.52 -6.99
CA TRP A 68 11.71 -15.68 -6.18
C TRP A 68 12.90 -15.39 -5.27
N TRP A 69 12.92 -16.06 -4.12
CA TRP A 69 14.02 -16.03 -3.15
C TRP A 69 14.51 -17.44 -2.90
N ALA A 70 15.84 -17.60 -2.83
CA ALA A 70 16.47 -18.87 -2.48
C ALA A 70 16.24 -19.17 -0.98
N ASN A 71 15.82 -20.39 -0.66
CA ASN A 71 15.48 -20.79 0.71
C ASN A 71 16.73 -21.13 1.55
N ASP A 72 17.84 -21.48 0.89
CA ASP A 72 19.14 -21.79 1.49
C ASP A 72 20.01 -20.54 1.71
N GLN A 73 19.61 -19.40 1.14
CA GLN A 73 20.33 -18.14 1.25
C GLN A 73 19.62 -17.20 2.23
N ALA A 74 20.38 -16.61 3.14
CA ALA A 74 19.88 -15.64 4.10
C ALA A 74 19.75 -14.23 3.48
N THR A 75 19.24 -14.10 2.25
CA THR A 75 19.20 -12.82 1.52
C THR A 75 17.79 -12.22 1.45
N PRO A 76 17.63 -10.89 1.62
CA PRO A 76 16.37 -10.21 1.35
C PRO A 76 16.15 -9.91 -0.14
N THR A 77 17.21 -9.92 -0.94
CA THR A 77 17.15 -9.62 -2.38
C THR A 77 16.62 -10.82 -3.14
N ALA A 78 15.69 -10.60 -4.06
CA ALA A 78 15.19 -11.65 -4.94
C ALA A 78 16.33 -12.18 -5.81
N GLY A 79 16.33 -13.49 -6.08
CA GLY A 79 17.30 -14.11 -6.99
C GLY A 79 16.98 -13.89 -8.47
N GLY A 80 15.77 -13.42 -8.79
CA GLY A 80 15.32 -13.10 -10.14
C GLY A 80 13.80 -12.94 -10.23
N TRP A 81 13.32 -12.74 -11.45
CA TRP A 81 11.88 -12.73 -11.76
C TRP A 81 11.35 -14.14 -12.07
N PHE A 82 10.03 -14.27 -12.05
CA PHE A 82 9.29 -15.49 -12.38
C PHE A 82 8.01 -15.10 -13.12
N GLY A 83 7.72 -15.76 -14.24
CA GLY A 83 6.53 -15.48 -15.06
C GLY A 83 6.83 -14.65 -16.31
N SER A 84 6.04 -13.60 -16.57
CA SER A 84 6.25 -12.68 -17.68
C SER A 84 7.02 -11.45 -17.21
N LEU A 85 8.21 -11.23 -17.77
CA LEU A 85 9.04 -10.06 -17.48
C LEU A 85 8.31 -8.75 -17.81
N ASP A 86 7.67 -8.69 -18.98
CA ASP A 86 6.96 -7.48 -19.41
C ASP A 86 5.74 -7.18 -18.54
N PHE A 87 5.04 -8.22 -18.09
CA PHE A 87 3.95 -8.05 -17.12
C PHE A 87 4.46 -7.55 -15.77
N LEU A 88 5.60 -8.05 -15.28
CA LEU A 88 6.22 -7.55 -14.06
C LEU A 88 6.65 -6.08 -14.19
N LYS A 89 7.26 -5.68 -15.32
CA LYS A 89 7.62 -4.27 -15.59
C LYS A 89 6.42 -3.34 -15.55
N ARG A 90 5.32 -3.78 -16.16
CA ARG A 90 4.07 -3.01 -16.30
C ARG A 90 3.09 -3.25 -15.15
N LEU A 91 3.49 -3.97 -14.11
CA LEU A 91 2.60 -4.31 -13.00
C LEU A 91 1.98 -3.06 -12.34
N PRO A 92 2.74 -1.98 -12.04
CA PRO A 92 2.16 -0.76 -11.48
C PRO A 92 1.07 -0.17 -12.36
N GLU A 93 1.31 -0.07 -13.67
CA GLU A 93 0.34 0.45 -14.64
C GLU A 93 -0.88 -0.48 -14.78
N THR A 94 -0.65 -1.80 -14.82
CA THR A 94 -1.69 -2.82 -14.99
C THR A 94 -2.69 -2.82 -13.83
N LEU A 95 -2.20 -2.64 -12.60
CA LEU A 95 -3.04 -2.52 -11.41
C LEU A 95 -3.61 -1.10 -11.25
N GLY A 96 -3.16 -0.15 -12.06
CA GLY A 96 -3.44 1.27 -11.91
C GLY A 96 -3.00 1.80 -10.55
N LEU A 97 -1.80 1.45 -10.11
CA LEU A 97 -1.22 1.99 -8.88
C LEU A 97 -1.10 3.50 -8.98
N GLY A 98 -1.31 4.18 -7.86
CA GLY A 98 -1.07 5.62 -7.74
C GLY A 98 -2.14 6.33 -6.92
N ARG A 99 -2.23 7.63 -7.11
CA ARG A 99 -3.05 8.54 -6.32
C ARG A 99 -4.43 8.74 -6.92
N TYR A 100 -5.41 8.75 -6.03
CA TYR A 100 -6.82 8.93 -6.34
C TYR A 100 -7.46 9.80 -5.27
N LEU A 101 -8.51 10.52 -5.66
CA LEU A 101 -9.53 10.95 -4.71
C LEU A 101 -10.63 9.91 -4.69
N VAL A 102 -10.97 9.42 -3.49
CA VAL A 102 -11.99 8.39 -3.32
C VAL A 102 -13.16 8.96 -2.51
N THR A 103 -14.33 9.00 -3.13
CA THR A 103 -15.58 9.46 -2.51
C THR A 103 -16.12 8.41 -1.53
N ASP A 104 -16.99 8.81 -0.58
CA ASP A 104 -17.47 7.90 0.48
C ASP A 104 -18.25 6.69 -0.07
N ASP A 105 -18.86 6.80 -1.25
CA ASP A 105 -19.48 5.69 -2.03
C ASP A 105 -18.46 4.79 -2.75
N ARG A 106 -17.16 5.04 -2.55
CA ARG A 106 -16.00 4.25 -2.99
C ARG A 106 -15.73 4.34 -4.49
N GLU A 107 -16.15 5.42 -5.15
CA GLU A 107 -15.71 5.71 -6.51
C GLU A 107 -14.26 6.22 -6.51
N LEU A 108 -13.44 5.67 -7.40
CA LEU A 108 -12.02 6.00 -7.52
C LEU A 108 -11.83 7.02 -8.65
N HIS A 109 -11.43 8.25 -8.30
CA HIS A 109 -11.11 9.29 -9.28
C HIS A 109 -9.59 9.48 -9.39
N LYS A 110 -9.03 9.03 -10.51
CA LYS A 110 -7.58 9.05 -10.74
C LYS A 110 -7.05 10.49 -10.83
N LEU A 111 -5.98 10.77 -10.10
CA LEU A 111 -5.25 12.04 -10.20
C LEU A 111 -4.21 12.01 -11.32
N ASP A 112 -3.81 13.18 -11.78
CA ASP A 112 -2.72 13.29 -12.76
C ASP A 112 -1.44 12.66 -12.18
N PRO A 113 -0.76 11.77 -12.94
CA PRO A 113 0.42 11.06 -12.45
C PRO A 113 1.62 11.95 -12.09
N LYS A 114 1.63 13.21 -12.53
CA LYS A 114 2.70 14.19 -12.29
C LYS A 114 2.26 15.35 -11.39
N ASP A 115 0.97 15.64 -11.34
CA ASP A 115 0.40 16.74 -10.54
C ASP A 115 -0.86 16.30 -9.79
N SER A 116 -0.70 15.88 -8.54
CA SER A 116 -1.82 15.45 -7.70
C SER A 116 -2.81 16.58 -7.32
N THR A 117 -2.61 17.82 -7.75
CA THR A 117 -3.61 18.90 -7.63
C THR A 117 -4.60 18.92 -8.80
N ARG A 118 -4.51 17.93 -9.70
CA ARG A 118 -5.40 17.75 -10.85
C ARG A 118 -5.85 16.31 -10.97
N PHE A 119 -7.04 16.11 -11.53
CA PHE A 119 -7.47 14.81 -12.02
C PHE A 119 -6.71 14.43 -13.30
N ALA A 120 -6.72 13.15 -13.66
CA ALA A 120 -6.04 12.65 -14.84
C ALA A 120 -6.58 13.23 -16.17
N ASP A 121 -7.81 13.78 -16.17
CA ASP A 121 -8.38 14.54 -17.29
C ASP A 121 -7.91 16.00 -17.35
N GLY A 122 -7.09 16.43 -16.38
CA GLY A 122 -6.57 17.77 -16.25
C GLY A 122 -7.47 18.74 -15.50
N SER A 123 -8.65 18.35 -15.01
CA SER A 123 -9.48 19.23 -14.17
C SER A 123 -8.89 19.43 -12.77
N PRO A 124 -9.14 20.54 -12.06
CA PRO A 124 -8.60 20.77 -10.72
C PRO A 124 -9.13 19.76 -9.69
N ALA A 125 -8.26 19.30 -8.79
CA ALA A 125 -8.60 18.38 -7.69
C ALA A 125 -8.30 19.01 -6.33
N ALA A 126 -9.30 19.02 -5.44
CA ALA A 126 -9.17 19.54 -4.09
C ALA A 126 -8.83 18.42 -3.10
N LEU A 127 -7.72 18.58 -2.37
CA LEU A 127 -7.17 17.57 -1.46
C LEU A 127 -7.66 17.74 -0.01
N ASP A 128 -8.58 18.67 0.22
CA ASP A 128 -9.09 19.08 1.54
C ASP A 128 -10.26 18.21 2.06
N GLY A 129 -10.64 17.19 1.28
CA GLY A 129 -11.74 16.28 1.56
C GLY A 129 -13.05 16.60 0.82
N SER A 130 -13.16 17.76 0.17
CA SER A 130 -14.38 18.17 -0.55
C SER A 130 -14.66 17.33 -1.81
N MET A 131 -13.61 16.76 -2.42
CA MET A 131 -13.69 15.93 -3.62
C MET A 131 -13.36 14.45 -3.36
N GLY A 132 -13.27 14.03 -2.09
CA GLY A 132 -12.92 12.68 -1.68
C GLY A 132 -11.65 12.60 -0.84
N GLN A 133 -11.25 11.37 -0.51
CA GLN A 133 -10.09 11.07 0.32
C GLN A 133 -8.85 10.84 -0.53
N CYS A 134 -7.71 11.35 -0.05
CA CYS A 134 -6.39 11.22 -0.65
C CYS A 134 -5.84 9.78 -0.51
N MET A 135 -6.10 8.90 -1.48
CA MET A 135 -5.83 7.48 -1.37
C MET A 135 -4.81 7.01 -2.42
N TRP A 136 -3.87 6.16 -1.98
CA TRP A 136 -3.07 5.32 -2.86
C TRP A 136 -3.85 4.04 -3.16
N CYS A 137 -4.22 3.82 -4.42
CA CYS A 137 -5.11 2.73 -4.79
C CYS A 137 -4.50 1.82 -5.85
N TRP A 138 -5.04 0.61 -5.93
CA TRP A 138 -4.99 -0.26 -7.09
C TRP A 138 -6.41 -0.37 -7.66
N SER A 139 -6.60 0.09 -8.89
CA SER A 139 -7.89 0.14 -9.58
C SER A 139 -8.37 -1.20 -10.13
N ARG A 140 -7.52 -2.24 -10.08
CA ARG A 140 -7.84 -3.58 -10.58
C ARG A 140 -7.63 -4.62 -9.48
N ALA A 141 -8.58 -5.53 -9.33
CA ALA A 141 -8.42 -6.69 -8.46
C ALA A 141 -7.31 -7.62 -8.99
N TRP A 142 -6.57 -8.24 -8.09
CA TRP A 142 -5.47 -9.14 -8.40
C TRP A 142 -5.41 -10.29 -7.42
N TYR A 143 -4.60 -11.29 -7.73
CA TYR A 143 -4.46 -12.50 -6.92
C TYR A 143 -3.03 -12.66 -6.48
N PHE A 144 -2.83 -12.95 -5.20
CA PHE A 144 -1.53 -13.30 -4.65
C PHE A 144 -1.44 -14.81 -4.44
N THR A 145 -0.32 -15.39 -4.88
CA THR A 145 0.00 -16.80 -4.64
C THR A 145 1.42 -16.94 -4.16
N GLU A 146 1.62 -17.62 -3.03
CA GLU A 146 2.92 -18.07 -2.57
C GLU A 146 3.14 -19.53 -2.99
N ILE A 147 4.25 -19.79 -3.67
CA ILE A 147 4.66 -21.14 -4.07
C ILE A 147 5.98 -21.44 -3.38
N VAL A 148 5.98 -22.48 -2.54
CA VAL A 148 7.17 -22.91 -1.79
C VAL A 148 7.66 -24.24 -2.35
N THR A 149 8.90 -24.28 -2.81
CA THR A 149 9.62 -25.51 -3.17
C THR A 149 10.75 -25.77 -2.16
N ALA A 150 11.47 -26.88 -2.30
CA ALA A 150 12.64 -27.13 -1.47
C ALA A 150 13.72 -26.04 -1.62
N ALA A 151 13.93 -25.54 -2.85
CA ALA A 151 15.01 -24.60 -3.16
C ALA A 151 14.58 -23.13 -3.06
N ARG A 152 13.32 -22.81 -3.36
CA ARG A 152 12.88 -21.42 -3.57
C ARG A 152 11.48 -21.15 -3.04
N THR A 153 11.25 -19.90 -2.68
CA THR A 153 9.92 -19.34 -2.43
C THR A 153 9.61 -18.32 -3.49
N TYR A 154 8.47 -18.46 -4.16
CA TYR A 154 7.99 -17.56 -5.20
C TYR A 154 6.78 -16.79 -4.72
N TRP A 155 6.77 -15.49 -4.99
CA TRP A 155 5.59 -14.63 -4.84
C TRP A 155 5.11 -14.26 -6.22
N ALA A 156 3.87 -14.62 -6.54
CA ALA A 156 3.25 -14.44 -7.84
C ALA A 156 2.01 -13.55 -7.73
N ILE A 157 1.94 -12.55 -8.60
CA ILE A 157 0.79 -11.67 -8.79
C ILE A 157 0.18 -11.93 -10.16
N THR A 158 -1.12 -12.20 -10.19
CA THR A 158 -1.89 -12.49 -11.40
C THR A 158 -3.24 -11.78 -11.40
N LEU A 159 -3.95 -11.82 -12.53
CA LEU A 159 -5.28 -11.20 -12.68
C LEU A 159 -6.43 -12.21 -12.52
N LYS A 160 -6.12 -13.51 -12.56
CA LYS A 160 -7.01 -14.64 -12.27
C LYS A 160 -6.28 -15.60 -11.32
N PRO A 161 -6.98 -16.41 -10.51
CA PRO A 161 -6.32 -17.39 -9.65
C PRO A 161 -5.47 -18.35 -10.49
N LEU A 162 -4.35 -18.82 -9.92
CA LEU A 162 -3.49 -19.82 -10.53
C LEU A 162 -4.09 -21.21 -10.30
N GLU A 163 -4.30 -21.96 -11.38
CA GLU A 163 -4.83 -23.31 -11.32
C GLU A 163 -3.91 -24.23 -10.50
N GLY A 164 -4.50 -25.03 -9.61
CA GLY A 164 -3.75 -25.94 -8.73
C GLY A 164 -3.08 -25.27 -7.52
N TYR A 165 -3.20 -23.95 -7.34
CA TYR A 165 -2.63 -23.24 -6.20
C TYR A 165 -3.70 -22.51 -5.38
N LYS A 166 -3.38 -22.23 -4.11
CA LYS A 166 -4.20 -21.35 -3.26
C LYS A 166 -3.86 -19.91 -3.57
N SER A 167 -4.62 -19.31 -4.49
CA SER A 167 -4.54 -17.89 -4.80
C SER A 167 -5.56 -17.10 -3.98
N VAL A 168 -5.10 -16.05 -3.28
CA VAL A 168 -5.97 -15.17 -2.50
C VAL A 168 -6.29 -13.92 -3.32
N LYS A 169 -7.57 -13.60 -3.50
CA LYS A 169 -8.03 -12.38 -4.18
C LYS A 169 -7.76 -11.17 -3.29
N ILE A 170 -7.22 -10.12 -3.88
CA ILE A 170 -7.14 -8.77 -3.32
C ILE A 170 -8.05 -7.89 -4.18
N PRO A 171 -9.24 -7.49 -3.67
CA PRO A 171 -10.19 -6.67 -4.41
C PRO A 171 -9.64 -5.29 -4.74
N VAL A 172 -10.30 -4.57 -5.64
CA VAL A 172 -10.03 -3.14 -5.90
C VAL A 172 -10.11 -2.37 -4.59
N GLY A 173 -9.11 -1.53 -4.32
CA GLY A 173 -9.03 -0.83 -3.05
C GLY A 173 -7.80 0.05 -2.94
N GLY A 174 -7.59 0.57 -1.73
CA GLY A 174 -6.47 1.47 -1.45
C GLY A 174 -6.29 1.76 0.03
N THR A 175 -5.22 2.49 0.33
CA THR A 175 -4.88 3.01 1.65
C THR A 175 -4.51 4.48 1.53
N SER A 176 -4.58 5.25 2.62
CA SER A 176 -4.17 6.65 2.65
C SER A 176 -2.78 6.81 2.04
N TRP A 177 -2.63 7.63 1.00
CA TRP A 177 -1.32 7.83 0.39
C TRP A 177 -0.34 8.49 1.34
N LEU A 178 -0.83 9.11 2.42
CA LEU A 178 -0.02 9.76 3.44
C LEU A 178 0.75 8.73 4.27
N GLY A 179 0.42 7.44 4.16
CA GLY A 179 0.95 6.38 5.00
C GLY A 179 0.51 6.46 6.46
N ALA A 180 -0.41 7.38 6.78
CA ALA A 180 -0.95 7.68 8.10
C ALA A 180 -2.41 8.18 7.98
N ALA A 181 -3.07 8.39 9.12
CA ALA A 181 -4.43 8.91 9.17
C ALA A 181 -4.45 10.41 9.40
N VAL A 182 -5.52 11.06 8.96
CA VAL A 182 -5.98 12.36 9.44
C VAL A 182 -7.33 12.14 10.14
N MET A 183 -7.69 13.03 11.06
CA MET A 183 -8.96 12.93 11.78
C MET A 183 -9.76 14.19 11.58
N ASP A 184 -10.98 14.05 11.08
CA ASP A 184 -11.99 15.08 11.26
C ASP A 184 -12.40 15.11 12.73
N ARG A 185 -11.99 16.16 13.44
CA ARG A 185 -12.27 16.32 14.87
C ARG A 185 -13.70 16.79 15.15
N THR A 186 -14.39 17.36 14.17
CA THR A 186 -15.78 17.81 14.32
C THR A 186 -16.74 16.63 14.21
N GLU A 187 -16.56 15.80 13.18
CA GLU A 187 -17.42 14.62 12.95
C GLU A 187 -16.88 13.34 13.61
N GLN A 188 -15.64 13.40 14.14
CA GLN A 188 -14.92 12.25 14.67
C GLN A 188 -14.83 11.13 13.62
N LYS A 189 -14.41 11.48 12.40
CA LYS A 189 -14.45 10.63 11.20
C LYS A 189 -13.07 10.50 10.58
N LEU A 190 -12.58 9.28 10.36
CA LEU A 190 -11.21 9.05 9.88
C LEU A 190 -11.06 9.53 8.45
N CYS A 191 -9.99 10.25 8.16
CA CYS A 191 -9.78 10.90 6.87
C CYS A 191 -8.41 10.54 6.29
N SER A 192 -8.28 10.80 5.00
CA SER A 192 -7.02 11.08 4.34
C SER A 192 -7.19 12.37 3.55
N VAL A 193 -6.65 13.48 4.07
CA VAL A 193 -6.77 14.81 3.47
C VAL A 193 -5.49 15.61 3.70
N ILE A 194 -5.25 16.62 2.87
CA ILE A 194 -4.18 17.61 3.05
C ILE A 194 -4.85 18.94 3.34
N SER A 195 -4.81 19.35 4.61
CA SER A 195 -5.45 20.60 5.06
C SER A 195 -4.74 21.18 6.28
N GLN A 196 -4.79 22.51 6.38
CA GLN A 196 -4.30 23.28 7.54
C GLN A 196 -5.45 23.73 8.46
N ASP A 197 -6.69 23.34 8.17
CA ASP A 197 -7.85 23.65 9.01
C ASP A 197 -7.72 22.94 10.38
N GLU A 198 -8.07 23.66 11.46
CA GLU A 198 -8.07 23.11 12.82
C GLU A 198 -8.98 21.90 12.98
N ARG A 199 -10.04 21.79 12.16
CA ARG A 199 -10.89 20.59 12.04
C ARG A 199 -10.07 19.32 11.85
N TYR A 200 -8.94 19.42 11.15
CA TYR A 200 -8.07 18.29 10.81
C TYR A 200 -6.77 18.24 11.62
N ARG A 201 -6.68 18.99 12.73
CA ARG A 201 -5.48 19.04 13.56
C ARG A 201 -5.01 17.63 13.97
N GLY A 202 -3.77 17.33 13.61
CA GLY A 202 -3.06 16.09 13.85
C GLY A 202 -2.69 15.88 15.32
N GLY A 203 -1.78 14.94 15.56
CA GLY A 203 -1.43 14.50 16.89
C GLY A 203 -2.68 14.08 17.67
N ALA A 204 -2.77 14.54 18.92
CA ALA A 204 -3.94 14.31 19.78
C ALA A 204 -5.10 15.30 19.54
N GLY A 205 -5.03 16.14 18.49
CA GLY A 205 -6.07 17.15 18.19
C GLY A 205 -5.88 18.49 18.89
N ALA A 206 -4.68 18.75 19.42
CA ALA A 206 -4.31 20.00 20.06
C ALA A 206 -2.88 20.39 19.67
N ALA A 207 -2.57 21.69 19.73
CA ALA A 207 -1.20 22.15 19.65
C ALA A 207 -0.39 21.61 20.85
N LEU A 208 0.88 21.32 20.63
CA LEU A 208 1.75 20.77 21.66
C LEU A 208 2.30 21.89 22.54
N ASN A 209 2.34 21.65 23.85
CA ASN A 209 3.13 22.47 24.75
C ASN A 209 4.55 21.91 24.81
N VAL A 210 5.47 22.57 24.11
CA VAL A 210 6.87 22.15 23.99
C VAL A 210 7.84 23.09 24.70
N ALA A 211 7.36 24.11 25.42
CA ALA A 211 8.20 25.15 26.02
C ALA A 211 9.22 24.63 27.06
N ASN A 212 9.00 23.43 27.60
CA ASN A 212 9.92 22.77 28.53
C ASN A 212 10.92 21.82 27.84
N LYS A 213 10.86 21.70 26.51
CA LYS A 213 11.71 20.79 25.74
C LYS A 213 12.96 21.52 25.25
N ALA A 214 14.11 20.87 25.29
CA ALA A 214 15.38 21.55 24.99
C ALA A 214 15.64 21.77 23.48
N LYS A 215 14.94 21.02 22.61
CA LYS A 215 15.20 20.96 21.17
C LYS A 215 13.94 21.20 20.31
N HIS A 216 12.95 21.90 20.87
CA HIS A 216 11.70 22.11 20.15
C HIS A 216 11.85 23.10 19.00
N PRO A 217 11.07 22.92 17.92
CA PRO A 217 10.95 23.94 16.88
C PRO A 217 10.06 25.11 17.35
N GLY A 218 10.04 26.21 16.60
CA GLY A 218 9.22 27.39 16.92
C GLY A 218 7.71 27.09 17.01
N ALA A 219 6.97 27.95 17.72
CA ALA A 219 5.57 27.72 18.06
C ALA A 219 4.63 27.57 16.85
N ASP A 220 4.97 28.21 15.72
CA ASP A 220 4.20 28.18 14.48
C ASP A 220 4.54 26.97 13.59
N ALA A 221 5.57 26.20 13.94
CA ALA A 221 5.96 25.02 13.16
C ALA A 221 4.83 23.97 13.17
N PRO A 222 4.60 23.26 12.05
CA PRO A 222 3.61 22.18 11.97
C PRO A 222 3.81 21.12 13.07
N GLN A 223 5.06 20.86 13.48
CA GLN A 223 5.42 19.90 14.52
C GLN A 223 5.07 20.37 15.94
N VAL A 224 4.63 21.62 16.12
CA VAL A 224 4.07 22.15 17.38
C VAL A 224 2.58 22.37 17.24
N THR A 225 2.15 23.08 16.18
CA THR A 225 0.73 23.36 15.97
C THR A 225 -0.07 22.08 15.70
N MET A 226 0.55 21.05 15.13
CA MET A 226 -0.12 19.85 14.60
C MET A 226 -1.10 20.15 13.44
N LEU A 227 -1.06 21.33 12.82
CA LEU A 227 -1.81 21.61 11.60
C LEU A 227 -1.11 20.98 10.39
N GLY A 228 -1.87 20.35 9.49
CA GLY A 228 -1.29 19.60 8.36
C GLY A 228 -0.45 18.40 8.79
N MET A 229 -0.74 17.80 9.95
CA MET A 229 -0.01 16.65 10.49
C MET A 229 -0.94 15.43 10.64
N ALA A 230 -0.36 14.23 10.60
CA ALA A 230 -1.10 13.00 10.85
C ALA A 230 -1.74 12.97 12.25
N ALA A 231 -2.89 12.31 12.38
CA ALA A 231 -3.54 12.04 13.66
C ALA A 231 -2.84 10.86 14.38
N THR A 232 -2.57 11.03 15.67
CA THR A 232 -1.98 10.00 16.54
C THR A 232 -2.65 10.01 17.90
N ASN A 233 -2.11 9.24 18.85
CA ASN A 233 -2.64 9.14 20.21
C ASN A 233 -4.09 8.66 20.27
N LEU A 234 -4.45 7.77 19.35
CA LEU A 234 -5.70 7.02 19.34
C LEU A 234 -5.38 5.52 19.33
N SER A 235 -6.29 4.74 19.92
CA SER A 235 -6.20 3.29 19.91
C SER A 235 -6.63 2.71 18.57
N THR A 236 -6.25 1.46 18.29
CA THR A 236 -6.70 0.77 17.06
C THR A 236 -8.23 0.72 16.98
N THR A 237 -8.92 0.55 18.12
CA THR A 237 -10.39 0.54 18.18
C THR A 237 -10.97 1.91 17.84
N ALA A 238 -10.39 3.00 18.35
CA ALA A 238 -10.87 4.35 18.08
C ALA A 238 -10.68 4.74 16.61
N PHE A 239 -9.51 4.44 16.03
CA PHE A 239 -9.25 4.66 14.61
C PHE A 239 -10.28 3.93 13.74
N GLY A 240 -10.50 2.64 13.98
CA GLY A 240 -11.42 1.87 13.17
C GLY A 240 -12.90 2.24 13.35
N THR A 241 -13.32 2.57 14.57
CA THR A 241 -14.66 3.10 14.84
C THR A 241 -14.91 4.38 14.03
N ASN A 242 -13.92 5.28 14.01
CA ASN A 242 -14.04 6.53 13.27
C ASN A 242 -13.92 6.32 11.75
N ALA A 243 -13.23 5.29 11.28
CA ALA A 243 -13.18 4.93 9.86
C ALA A 243 -14.53 4.41 9.34
N ARG A 244 -15.17 3.50 10.07
CA ARG A 244 -16.46 2.90 9.69
C ARG A 244 -17.61 3.91 9.59
N LYS A 245 -17.47 5.10 10.18
CA LYS A 245 -18.42 6.22 9.98
C LYS A 245 -18.48 6.72 8.52
N ARG A 246 -17.54 6.32 7.66
CA ARG A 246 -17.63 6.54 6.20
C ARG A 246 -18.58 5.58 5.49
N GLY A 247 -18.94 4.47 6.13
CA GLY A 247 -19.79 3.44 5.55
C GLY A 247 -19.05 2.13 5.33
N GLU A 248 -19.80 1.16 4.80
CA GLU A 248 -19.28 -0.16 4.43
C GLU A 248 -18.13 -0.02 3.42
N GLY A 249 -17.11 -0.88 3.54
CA GLY A 249 -15.93 -0.82 2.68
C GLY A 249 -14.81 0.09 3.20
N TRP A 250 -15.05 0.91 4.23
CA TRP A 250 -14.04 1.77 4.85
C TRP A 250 -13.57 1.25 6.21
N GLU A 251 -12.26 1.30 6.46
CA GLU A 251 -11.68 0.84 7.72
C GLU A 251 -10.34 1.53 8.01
N ALA A 252 -9.81 1.38 9.22
CA ALA A 252 -8.47 1.83 9.59
C ALA A 252 -7.45 0.70 9.36
N ASN A 253 -6.64 0.83 8.31
CA ASN A 253 -5.54 -0.06 7.92
C ASN A 253 -5.86 -1.55 8.11
N TRP A 254 -6.91 -2.01 7.42
CA TRP A 254 -7.28 -3.41 7.39
C TRP A 254 -6.09 -4.26 6.93
N PHE A 255 -5.90 -5.44 7.54
CA PHE A 255 -4.70 -6.26 7.31
C PHE A 255 -4.46 -6.59 5.83
N VAL A 256 -5.49 -6.71 5.01
CA VAL A 256 -5.38 -6.93 3.56
C VAL A 256 -4.72 -5.73 2.86
N ALA A 257 -5.04 -4.50 3.26
CA ALA A 257 -4.42 -3.31 2.69
C ALA A 257 -2.93 -3.23 3.09
N GLN A 258 -2.61 -3.57 4.35
CA GLN A 258 -1.23 -3.66 4.82
C GLN A 258 -0.44 -4.74 4.05
N ALA A 259 -1.05 -5.90 3.81
CA ALA A 259 -0.43 -6.98 3.06
C ALA A 259 -0.22 -6.62 1.58
N ALA A 260 -1.19 -5.95 0.95
CA ALA A 260 -1.08 -5.47 -0.42
C ALA A 260 0.17 -4.58 -0.59
N VAL A 261 0.40 -3.62 0.30
CA VAL A 261 1.60 -2.76 0.28
C VAL A 261 2.88 -3.59 0.39
N GLN A 262 2.94 -4.53 1.34
CA GLN A 262 4.13 -5.37 1.57
C GLN A 262 4.46 -6.27 0.38
N ILE A 263 3.44 -6.89 -0.21
CA ILE A 263 3.57 -7.79 -1.35
C ILE A 263 3.99 -7.01 -2.60
N LEU A 264 3.30 -5.90 -2.90
CA LEU A 264 3.60 -5.05 -4.06
C LEU A 264 5.00 -4.46 -3.96
N PHE A 265 5.39 -3.95 -2.78
CA PHE A 265 6.76 -3.49 -2.54
C PHE A 265 7.77 -4.59 -2.86
N ALA A 266 7.62 -5.77 -2.27
CA ALA A 266 8.62 -6.83 -2.41
C ALA A 266 8.75 -7.38 -3.84
N VAL A 267 7.62 -7.49 -4.55
CA VAL A 267 7.60 -7.99 -5.94
C VAL A 267 8.15 -6.95 -6.90
N ILE A 268 7.69 -5.69 -6.80
CA ILE A 268 8.11 -4.62 -7.72
C ILE A 268 9.57 -4.25 -7.50
N MET A 269 9.98 -4.00 -6.24
CA MET A 269 11.35 -3.58 -5.90
C MET A 269 12.35 -4.75 -5.86
N GLY A 270 11.86 -6.00 -5.93
CA GLY A 270 12.73 -7.18 -5.93
C GLY A 270 13.51 -7.39 -4.62
N THR A 271 13.03 -6.86 -3.50
CA THR A 271 13.67 -7.01 -2.19
C THR A 271 12.65 -7.05 -1.06
N ARG A 272 12.94 -7.80 0.00
CA ARG A 272 12.17 -7.77 1.25
C ARG A 272 12.68 -6.74 2.25
N ASN A 273 13.85 -6.15 2.01
CA ASN A 273 14.44 -5.11 2.85
C ASN A 273 14.06 -3.73 2.29
N SER A 274 13.05 -3.09 2.88
CA SER A 274 12.63 -1.75 2.44
C SER A 274 13.64 -0.65 2.77
N GLN A 275 14.56 -0.90 3.71
CA GLN A 275 15.65 0.01 4.05
C GLN A 275 16.95 -0.28 3.27
N ALA A 276 16.94 -1.20 2.30
CA ALA A 276 18.07 -1.37 1.40
C ALA A 276 18.40 -0.04 0.70
N PRO A 277 19.67 0.19 0.28
CA PRO A 277 20.05 1.42 -0.41
C PRO A 277 19.13 1.71 -1.59
N TYR A 278 18.77 2.99 -1.73
CA TYR A 278 17.96 3.45 -2.86
C TYR A 278 18.78 3.41 -4.14
N ASN A 279 18.17 2.91 -5.21
CA ASN A 279 18.73 2.97 -6.55
C ASN A 279 17.64 3.47 -7.50
N ALA A 280 17.89 4.61 -8.14
CA ALA A 280 16.98 5.20 -9.11
C ALA A 280 17.00 4.44 -10.45
N GLU A 281 18.12 3.75 -10.74
CA GLU A 281 18.29 3.03 -11.99
C GLU A 281 17.63 1.65 -11.93
N LYS A 282 17.00 1.28 -13.04
CA LYS A 282 16.48 -0.07 -13.23
C LYS A 282 17.62 -1.06 -13.45
N ASP A 283 17.40 -2.33 -13.12
CA ASP A 283 18.37 -3.39 -13.40
C ASP A 283 18.48 -3.68 -14.91
N ALA A 284 19.35 -4.61 -15.30
CA ALA A 284 19.57 -4.99 -16.70
C ALA A 284 18.30 -5.54 -17.38
N ASP A 285 17.35 -6.07 -16.60
CA ASP A 285 16.06 -6.55 -17.07
C ASP A 285 15.02 -5.42 -17.12
N GLY A 286 15.35 -4.19 -16.72
CA GLY A 286 14.43 -3.05 -16.69
C GLY A 286 13.47 -3.05 -15.50
N LEU A 287 13.82 -3.74 -14.41
CA LEU A 287 13.03 -3.83 -13.19
C LEU A 287 13.56 -2.88 -12.11
N TYR A 288 12.69 -2.50 -11.16
CA TYR A 288 13.10 -1.76 -9.99
C TYR A 288 13.95 -2.64 -9.06
N GLN A 289 14.89 -2.00 -8.35
CA GLN A 289 15.85 -2.64 -7.47
C GLN A 289 16.16 -1.76 -6.26
N GLY A 290 16.69 -2.36 -5.20
CA GLY A 290 17.03 -1.65 -3.97
C GLY A 290 15.81 -1.35 -3.10
N GLY A 291 16.02 -0.54 -2.05
CA GLY A 291 14.98 -0.10 -1.13
C GLY A 291 14.83 1.42 -1.18
N PHE A 292 14.46 2.03 -0.06
CA PHE A 292 14.35 3.48 0.09
C PHE A 292 15.29 4.03 1.18
N GLY A 293 16.28 3.26 1.61
CA GLY A 293 17.19 3.65 2.69
C GLY A 293 16.47 3.84 4.03
N THR A 294 17.01 4.69 4.91
CA THR A 294 16.46 4.86 6.26
C THR A 294 15.09 5.51 6.28
N GLY A 295 14.71 6.26 5.25
CA GLY A 295 13.42 6.93 5.20
C GLY A 295 13.24 7.91 6.37
N VAL A 296 12.26 7.62 7.23
CA VAL A 296 11.98 8.36 8.46
C VAL A 296 12.05 7.39 9.64
N THR A 297 13.24 6.91 9.99
CA THR A 297 13.44 5.93 11.07
C THR A 297 14.54 6.33 12.05
N ASP A 298 15.27 7.41 11.77
CA ASP A 298 16.48 7.87 12.45
C ASP A 298 16.33 9.29 13.05
N MET A 299 15.14 9.64 13.54
CA MET A 299 14.86 10.91 14.22
C MET A 299 15.68 11.03 15.52
N PRO A 300 16.57 12.02 15.67
CA PRO A 300 17.28 12.27 16.91
C PRO A 300 16.35 12.93 17.95
N ASP A 301 16.56 12.61 19.23
CA ASP A 301 15.87 13.20 20.40
C ASP A 301 14.38 13.54 20.16
N TRP A 302 13.62 12.56 19.65
CA TRP A 302 12.25 12.79 19.21
C TRP A 302 11.33 13.27 20.35
N ASP A 303 11.58 12.82 21.60
CA ASP A 303 10.86 13.33 22.76
C ASP A 303 11.19 14.80 23.05
N GLY A 304 12.48 15.16 23.01
CA GLY A 304 12.96 16.53 23.20
C GLY A 304 12.61 17.47 22.05
N TYR A 305 12.26 16.95 20.88
CA TYR A 305 11.82 17.75 19.74
C TYR A 305 10.32 18.06 19.80
N ASN A 306 9.47 17.02 19.85
CA ASN A 306 8.01 17.21 19.86
C ASN A 306 7.25 16.09 20.60
N SER A 307 7.83 15.48 21.64
CA SER A 307 7.17 14.46 22.47
C SER A 307 6.67 13.23 21.68
N TYR A 308 7.45 12.75 20.72
CA TYR A 308 7.14 11.60 19.85
C TYR A 308 5.94 11.77 18.90
N TYR A 309 5.46 12.99 18.68
CA TYR A 309 4.39 13.27 17.72
C TYR A 309 4.90 13.29 16.26
N PRO A 310 4.02 13.18 15.26
CA PRO A 310 4.41 13.15 13.85
C PRO A 310 5.38 14.28 13.48
N VAL A 311 6.37 13.97 12.64
CA VAL A 311 7.40 14.94 12.21
C VAL A 311 7.27 15.38 10.75
N ILE A 312 6.69 14.53 9.89
CA ILE A 312 6.45 14.83 8.47
C ILE A 312 5.01 15.37 8.27
N PRO A 313 4.85 16.56 7.67
CA PRO A 313 3.56 17.09 7.25
C PRO A 313 2.88 16.26 6.16
N THR A 314 1.54 16.30 6.11
CA THR A 314 0.73 15.56 5.13
C THR A 314 0.92 16.05 3.69
N SER A 315 1.49 17.25 3.50
CA SER A 315 1.78 17.79 2.16
C SER A 315 3.09 17.28 1.56
N VAL A 316 3.97 16.63 2.34
CA VAL A 316 5.28 16.16 1.85
C VAL A 316 5.10 15.00 0.89
N GLY A 317 5.81 15.06 -0.24
CA GLY A 317 5.76 14.06 -1.29
C GLY A 317 4.68 14.31 -2.33
N LEU A 318 3.89 15.38 -2.20
CA LEU A 318 2.89 15.78 -3.19
C LEU A 318 3.52 15.97 -4.58
N GLU A 319 4.70 16.58 -4.62
CA GLU A 319 5.49 16.90 -5.80
C GLU A 319 5.90 15.69 -6.66
N MET A 320 5.83 14.48 -6.11
CA MET A 320 6.20 13.26 -6.82
C MET A 320 5.05 12.65 -7.64
N GLY A 321 3.80 13.09 -7.46
CA GLY A 321 2.65 12.47 -8.12
C GLY A 321 2.59 10.95 -7.87
N ASP A 322 2.50 10.17 -8.95
CA ASP A 322 2.58 8.70 -8.97
C ASP A 322 4.02 8.17 -9.10
N GLY A 323 5.01 9.03 -8.92
CA GLY A 323 6.42 8.67 -9.01
C GLY A 323 6.88 7.72 -7.89
N THR A 324 8.09 7.19 -8.08
CA THR A 324 8.78 6.39 -7.08
C THR A 324 10.17 6.99 -6.82
N GLY A 325 10.54 7.16 -5.55
CA GLY A 325 11.81 7.78 -5.18
C GLY A 325 11.86 8.31 -3.75
N LEU A 326 12.71 9.30 -3.53
CA LEU A 326 12.94 9.95 -2.24
C LEU A 326 12.66 11.45 -2.36
N VAL A 327 11.99 11.99 -1.36
CA VAL A 327 11.68 13.41 -1.22
C VAL A 327 12.39 13.95 0.00
N GLU A 328 13.22 14.96 -0.21
CA GLU A 328 13.95 15.59 0.89
C GLU A 328 13.01 16.46 1.74
N TYR A 329 13.05 16.29 3.06
CA TYR A 329 12.34 17.16 3.99
C TYR A 329 13.24 17.51 5.18
N GLY A 330 13.57 18.81 5.31
CA GLY A 330 14.28 19.36 6.45
C GLY A 330 13.31 19.73 7.57
N LEU A 331 13.50 19.15 8.76
CA LEU A 331 12.81 19.62 9.95
C LEU A 331 13.24 21.03 10.33
N PRO A 332 12.31 21.88 10.77
CA PRO A 332 12.66 23.18 11.34
C PRO A 332 13.76 23.07 12.39
N ALA A 333 14.65 24.05 12.43
CA ALA A 333 15.67 24.15 13.46
C ALA A 333 15.01 24.17 14.86
N SER A 334 15.76 23.70 15.86
CA SER A 334 15.41 23.94 17.26
C SER A 334 15.53 25.44 17.55
N GLU A 335 14.63 26.01 18.36
CA GLU A 335 14.71 27.42 18.80
C GLU A 335 16.05 27.74 19.49
N ALA A 336 16.62 26.76 20.19
CA ALA A 336 17.95 26.88 20.82
C ALA A 336 19.15 26.70 19.86
N ALA A 337 18.93 26.53 18.55
CA ALA A 337 20.01 26.37 17.57
C ALA A 337 20.67 27.73 17.23
N GLU A 338 21.99 27.74 17.08
CA GLU A 338 22.75 28.94 16.68
C GLU A 338 22.43 29.38 15.25
N ASP A 339 22.20 28.41 14.35
CA ASP A 339 21.79 28.64 12.97
C ASP A 339 20.36 28.14 12.76
N GLN A 340 19.43 29.08 12.61
CA GLN A 340 18.01 28.80 12.34
C GLN A 340 17.73 28.39 10.88
N ALA A 341 18.70 28.57 9.96
CA ALA A 341 18.57 28.12 8.57
C ALA A 341 18.98 26.66 8.38
N ALA A 342 19.82 26.12 9.26
CA ALA A 342 20.20 24.72 9.24
C ALA A 342 19.05 23.84 9.78
N PRO A 343 18.55 22.85 9.02
CA PRO A 343 17.48 21.98 9.50
C PRO A 343 17.95 21.15 10.69
N TYR A 344 17.06 20.90 11.66
CA TYR A 344 17.38 20.06 12.82
C TYR A 344 17.76 18.63 12.38
N LYS A 345 17.05 18.12 11.37
CA LYS A 345 17.30 16.84 10.71
C LYS A 345 16.67 16.86 9.33
N THR A 346 17.41 16.42 8.32
CA THR A 346 16.88 16.15 6.98
C THR A 346 16.55 14.67 6.83
N PHE A 347 15.33 14.38 6.40
CA PHE A 347 14.87 13.04 6.02
C PHE A 347 14.79 12.91 4.51
N GLN A 348 14.99 11.68 4.04
CA GLN A 348 14.73 11.28 2.66
C GLN A 348 13.44 10.47 2.66
N VAL A 349 12.30 11.15 2.56
CA VAL A 349 10.96 10.56 2.69
C VAL A 349 10.66 9.66 1.49
N PRO A 350 10.40 8.35 1.68
CA PRO A 350 10.08 7.45 0.57
C PRO A 350 8.76 7.78 -0.09
N VAL A 351 8.69 7.67 -1.42
CA VAL A 351 7.45 7.67 -2.20
C VAL A 351 7.46 6.43 -3.09
N PHE A 352 6.47 5.56 -2.96
CA PHE A 352 6.31 4.32 -3.73
C PHE A 352 5.06 4.40 -4.59
N PHE A 353 5.22 4.79 -5.86
CA PHE A 353 4.12 5.08 -6.79
C PHE A 353 3.06 5.99 -6.17
N GLY A 354 3.50 7.10 -5.57
CA GLY A 354 2.63 8.05 -4.86
C GLY A 354 2.29 7.72 -3.40
N LEU A 355 2.55 6.50 -2.89
CA LEU A 355 2.43 6.16 -1.47
C LEU A 355 3.61 6.71 -0.67
N VAL A 356 3.37 7.64 0.24
CA VAL A 356 4.37 8.19 1.14
C VAL A 356 4.76 7.15 2.21
N HIS A 357 6.04 7.15 2.57
CA HIS A 357 6.71 6.24 3.51
C HIS A 357 6.87 4.79 3.06
N ALA A 358 6.32 4.38 1.90
CA ALA A 358 6.47 3.04 1.34
C ALA A 358 6.21 1.89 2.35
N GLY A 359 5.28 2.10 3.29
CA GLY A 359 4.90 1.10 4.30
C GLY A 359 5.79 1.01 5.54
N TYR A 360 6.77 1.90 5.76
CA TYR A 360 7.64 1.85 6.94
C TYR A 360 8.02 3.23 7.51
N GLY A 361 8.52 3.27 8.75
CA GLY A 361 8.95 4.51 9.40
C GLY A 361 7.84 5.53 9.66
N HIS A 362 8.26 6.72 10.12
CA HIS A 362 7.46 7.85 10.62
C HIS A 362 6.59 7.48 11.82
N LEU A 363 5.56 6.67 11.61
CA LEU A 363 4.63 6.24 12.63
C LEU A 363 4.37 4.74 12.50
N TRP A 364 4.23 4.09 13.66
CA TRP A 364 3.64 2.75 13.68
C TRP A 364 2.23 2.79 13.11
N ARG A 365 1.89 1.80 12.30
CA ARG A 365 0.56 1.69 11.69
C ARG A 365 -0.21 0.60 12.41
N TRP A 366 -1.17 0.96 13.27
CA TRP A 366 -2.12 -0.02 13.80
C TRP A 366 -2.80 -0.74 12.64
N THR A 367 -2.89 -2.07 12.71
CA THR A 367 -3.51 -2.90 11.67
C THR A 367 -4.76 -3.57 12.24
N ARG A 368 -5.94 -3.33 11.63
CA ARG A 368 -7.21 -3.94 12.05
C ARG A 368 -7.54 -5.22 11.29
N GLY A 369 -8.53 -5.96 11.79
CA GLY A 369 -8.95 -7.26 11.26
C GLY A 369 -8.01 -8.41 11.61
N LEU A 370 -7.05 -8.16 12.52
CA LEU A 370 -6.09 -9.14 13.00
C LEU A 370 -5.93 -9.01 14.51
N THR A 371 -6.00 -10.15 15.21
CA THR A 371 -5.80 -10.26 16.66
C THR A 371 -4.73 -11.33 16.94
N VAL A 372 -3.83 -11.04 17.88
CA VAL A 372 -2.80 -11.97 18.33
C VAL A 372 -3.17 -12.44 19.74
N SER A 373 -3.32 -13.76 19.92
CA SER A 373 -3.58 -14.37 21.22
C SER A 373 -2.29 -14.95 21.78
N GLN A 374 -1.81 -14.40 22.90
CA GLN A 374 -0.61 -14.85 23.57
C GLN A 374 -0.95 -15.69 24.80
N GLU A 375 -0.27 -16.82 24.93
CA GLU A 375 -0.16 -17.60 26.15
C GLU A 375 1.32 -17.66 26.54
N ALA A 376 1.65 -17.07 27.70
CA ALA A 376 3.02 -16.78 28.08
C ALA A 376 3.91 -18.03 28.10
N GLY A 377 4.97 -18.03 27.28
CA GLY A 377 5.92 -19.14 27.19
C GLY A 377 5.37 -20.42 26.53
N VAL A 378 4.11 -20.40 26.06
CA VAL A 378 3.46 -21.56 25.43
C VAL A 378 3.29 -21.33 23.93
N LYS A 379 2.44 -20.37 23.53
CA LYS A 379 2.10 -20.13 22.11
C LYS A 379 1.63 -18.70 21.85
N THR A 380 1.85 -18.22 20.64
CA THR A 380 1.36 -16.92 20.18
C THR A 380 0.61 -17.16 18.87
N GLU A 381 -0.71 -17.18 18.92
CA GLU A 381 -1.58 -17.53 17.79
C GLU A 381 -2.10 -16.27 17.09
N VAL A 382 -2.11 -16.27 15.77
CA VAL A 382 -2.58 -15.14 14.95
C VAL A 382 -3.92 -15.49 14.32
N TYR A 383 -4.88 -14.60 14.50
CA TYR A 383 -6.24 -14.70 14.00
C TYR A 383 -6.55 -13.53 13.08
N VAL A 384 -7.27 -13.78 11.98
CA VAL A 384 -7.77 -12.74 11.08
C VAL A 384 -9.29 -12.82 10.94
N ALA A 385 -9.92 -11.68 10.72
CA ALA A 385 -11.34 -11.61 10.39
C ALA A 385 -11.58 -12.18 8.99
N PRO A 386 -12.64 -12.99 8.79
CA PRO A 386 -12.98 -13.56 7.48
C PRO A 386 -13.54 -12.52 6.50
N SER A 387 -14.06 -11.41 7.01
CA SER A 387 -14.72 -10.35 6.24
C SER A 387 -14.47 -9.00 6.92
N MET A 388 -14.36 -7.94 6.11
CA MET A 388 -14.29 -6.56 6.59
C MET A 388 -15.68 -5.97 6.84
N TYR A 389 -16.71 -6.47 6.15
CA TYR A 389 -18.08 -5.97 6.27
C TYR A 389 -18.73 -6.40 7.60
N ALA A 390 -18.22 -7.46 8.22
CA ALA A 390 -18.61 -7.85 9.56
C ALA A 390 -18.01 -6.95 10.65
N ASP A 391 -18.67 -6.93 11.81
CA ASP A 391 -18.12 -6.30 13.01
C ASP A 391 -16.85 -6.99 13.50
N PHE A 392 -15.80 -6.20 13.72
CA PHE A 392 -14.52 -6.68 14.21
C PHE A 392 -14.27 -6.21 15.64
N ASN A 393 -14.19 -7.16 16.57
CA ASN A 393 -13.82 -6.92 17.96
C ASN A 393 -12.36 -7.38 18.21
N PRO A 394 -11.39 -6.46 18.39
CA PRO A 394 -10.00 -6.83 18.65
C PRO A 394 -9.77 -7.44 20.05
N ASN A 395 -10.79 -7.47 20.92
CA ASN A 395 -10.75 -8.09 22.24
C ASN A 395 -11.39 -9.49 22.27
N SER A 396 -11.64 -10.09 21.11
CA SER A 396 -12.09 -11.49 21.00
C SER A 396 -11.42 -12.17 19.81
N VAL A 397 -11.33 -13.51 19.86
CA VAL A 397 -10.95 -14.36 18.73
C VAL A 397 -12.11 -15.18 18.20
N GLU A 398 -13.30 -15.05 18.79
CA GLU A 398 -14.51 -15.70 18.34
C GLU A 398 -14.89 -15.26 16.92
N GLY A 399 -15.22 -16.23 16.06
CA GLY A 399 -15.53 -15.98 14.64
C GLY A 399 -14.33 -15.62 13.77
N LEU A 400 -13.11 -15.53 14.32
CA LEU A 400 -11.89 -15.28 13.55
C LEU A 400 -11.22 -16.58 13.08
N LEU A 401 -10.44 -16.50 12.01
CA LEU A 401 -9.70 -17.61 11.43
C LEU A 401 -8.27 -17.65 11.97
N LYS A 402 -7.86 -18.77 12.59
CA LYS A 402 -6.45 -18.99 12.96
C LYS A 402 -5.60 -19.24 11.71
N VAL A 403 -4.61 -18.38 11.49
CA VAL A 403 -3.80 -18.39 10.24
C VAL A 403 -2.31 -18.56 10.45
N ALA A 404 -1.78 -18.26 11.63
CA ALA A 404 -0.35 -18.43 11.91
C ALA A 404 -0.07 -18.59 13.40
N GLU A 405 1.17 -18.93 13.71
CA GLU A 405 1.74 -18.84 15.05
C GLU A 405 3.04 -18.03 14.98
N CYS A 406 3.16 -17.01 15.83
CA CYS A 406 4.37 -16.21 15.97
C CYS A 406 5.34 -16.86 16.97
N PRO A 407 6.65 -16.60 16.84
CA PRO A 407 7.60 -17.00 17.85
C PRO A 407 7.34 -16.28 19.18
N GLN A 408 7.68 -16.95 20.28
CA GLN A 408 7.65 -16.40 21.64
C GLN A 408 8.79 -15.40 21.89
N ALA A 409 9.84 -15.44 21.07
CA ALA A 409 10.98 -14.54 21.13
C ALA A 409 10.88 -13.42 20.09
N GLU A 410 11.31 -12.23 20.48
CA GLU A 410 11.54 -11.11 19.57
C GLU A 410 12.86 -11.27 18.80
N GLY A 411 12.98 -10.59 17.66
CA GLY A 411 14.17 -10.68 16.83
C GLY A 411 13.95 -10.23 15.40
N TYR A 412 15.04 -10.15 14.64
CA TYR A 412 14.98 -9.91 13.20
C TYR A 412 14.26 -11.07 12.49
N ILE A 413 13.32 -10.71 11.63
CA ILE A 413 12.38 -11.61 10.96
C ILE A 413 13.14 -12.48 9.97
N LYS A 414 13.01 -13.79 10.15
CA LYS A 414 13.51 -14.82 9.23
C LYS A 414 12.43 -15.27 8.26
N ARG A 415 11.18 -15.36 8.71
CA ARG A 415 10.03 -15.79 7.91
C ARG A 415 8.74 -15.12 8.37
N VAL A 416 7.85 -14.83 7.42
CA VAL A 416 6.47 -14.37 7.66
C VAL A 416 5.47 -15.40 7.14
N SER A 417 4.25 -15.40 7.66
CA SER A 417 3.13 -16.18 7.11
C SER A 417 2.34 -15.32 6.12
N THR A 418 2.19 -15.80 4.90
CA THR A 418 1.27 -15.22 3.91
C THR A 418 -0.15 -15.78 4.04
N LYS A 419 -0.36 -16.81 4.86
CA LYS A 419 -1.68 -17.43 5.06
C LYS A 419 -2.67 -16.40 5.59
N GLY A 420 -3.81 -16.30 4.92
CA GLY A 420 -4.85 -15.31 5.20
C GLY A 420 -4.34 -13.87 5.14
N LEU A 421 -3.26 -13.61 4.39
CA LEU A 421 -2.63 -12.29 4.25
C LEU A 421 -2.24 -11.64 5.59
N CYS A 422 -2.04 -12.40 6.66
CA CYS A 422 -1.74 -11.83 7.98
C CYS A 422 -0.36 -11.17 8.04
N MET A 423 0.59 -11.65 7.22
CA MET A 423 1.96 -11.16 7.11
C MET A 423 2.70 -11.06 8.45
N MET A 424 2.32 -11.92 9.40
CA MET A 424 2.92 -11.95 10.73
C MET A 424 4.17 -12.85 10.73
N PRO A 425 5.21 -12.50 11.50
CA PRO A 425 6.42 -13.32 11.61
C PRO A 425 6.14 -14.71 12.18
N THR A 426 6.73 -15.76 11.59
CA THR A 426 6.66 -17.15 12.08
C THR A 426 8.02 -17.72 12.47
N ALA A 427 9.09 -16.98 12.22
CA ALA A 427 10.43 -17.28 12.70
C ALA A 427 11.27 -16.00 12.79
N VAL A 428 12.11 -15.93 13.81
CA VAL A 428 13.14 -14.89 14.01
C VAL A 428 14.53 -15.51 13.94
N GLY A 429 15.57 -14.68 13.88
CA GLY A 429 16.97 -15.09 13.75
C GLY A 429 17.68 -14.55 12.51
N GLY A 430 17.14 -13.51 11.88
CA GLY A 430 17.82 -12.73 10.85
C GLY A 430 18.76 -11.66 11.43
N SER A 431 19.00 -10.63 10.64
CA SER A 431 19.79 -9.44 10.97
C SER A 431 19.25 -8.24 10.20
N THR A 432 19.85 -7.05 10.36
CA THR A 432 19.54 -5.83 9.59
C THR A 432 19.78 -5.93 8.08
N SER A 433 20.30 -7.06 7.59
CA SER A 433 20.64 -7.24 6.18
C SER A 433 20.30 -8.64 5.64
N THR A 434 19.67 -9.51 6.43
CA THR A 434 19.32 -10.88 6.03
C THR A 434 17.82 -11.14 6.10
N TYR A 435 17.33 -12.03 5.24
CA TYR A 435 15.92 -12.44 5.14
C TYR A 435 14.93 -11.30 4.89
N TYR A 436 14.35 -10.68 5.92
CA TYR A 436 13.45 -9.53 5.78
C TYR A 436 14.11 -8.23 6.22
N ALA A 437 15.26 -8.27 6.90
CA ALA A 437 15.94 -7.11 7.51
C ALA A 437 15.15 -6.35 8.59
N ASP A 438 13.87 -6.68 8.77
CA ASP A 438 12.96 -6.02 9.71
C ASP A 438 12.85 -6.79 11.03
N TYR A 439 12.38 -6.14 12.09
CA TYR A 439 12.27 -6.75 13.42
C TYR A 439 10.84 -7.09 13.82
N PHE A 440 10.71 -8.17 14.61
CA PHE A 440 9.48 -8.56 15.27
C PHE A 440 9.57 -8.29 16.77
N TRP A 441 8.75 -7.37 17.28
CA TRP A 441 8.66 -7.08 18.70
C TRP A 441 7.49 -7.83 19.32
N THR A 442 7.75 -8.56 20.41
CA THR A 442 6.71 -9.31 21.12
C THR A 442 7.08 -9.46 22.59
N ASN A 443 6.07 -9.47 23.45
CA ASN A 443 6.17 -9.86 24.86
C ASN A 443 5.56 -11.24 25.12
N GLY A 444 5.35 -12.03 24.07
CA GLY A 444 4.71 -13.35 24.15
C GLY A 444 5.35 -14.25 25.22
N ALA A 445 6.68 -14.25 25.36
CA ALA A 445 7.36 -15.09 26.36
C ALA A 445 6.95 -14.82 27.82
N THR A 446 6.44 -13.62 28.13
CA THR A 446 6.20 -13.17 29.51
C THR A 446 4.78 -12.68 29.76
N GLN A 447 3.95 -12.56 28.72
CA GLN A 447 2.62 -11.96 28.81
C GLN A 447 1.56 -12.85 28.16
N THR A 448 0.42 -12.99 28.83
CA THR A 448 -0.78 -13.66 28.34
C THR A 448 -1.85 -12.62 28.01
N GLY A 449 -2.63 -12.86 26.96
CA GLY A 449 -3.78 -12.04 26.58
C GLY A 449 -3.78 -11.65 25.11
N LEU A 450 -4.78 -10.85 24.74
CA LEU A 450 -4.94 -10.42 23.36
C LEU A 450 -4.09 -9.17 23.09
N ARG A 451 -3.46 -9.18 21.91
CA ARG A 451 -2.65 -8.10 21.37
C ARG A 451 -3.11 -7.77 19.96
N VAL A 452 -2.71 -6.59 19.52
CA VAL A 452 -2.95 -6.10 18.16
C VAL A 452 -1.63 -5.87 17.46
N ARG A 453 -1.67 -5.87 16.12
CA ARG A 453 -0.49 -5.58 15.30
C ARG A 453 -0.33 -4.08 15.12
N ALA A 454 0.90 -3.59 15.24
CA ALA A 454 1.35 -2.37 14.59
C ALA A 454 2.47 -2.70 13.59
N ALA A 455 2.46 -2.08 12.41
CA ALA A 455 3.38 -2.38 11.31
C ALA A 455 4.27 -1.18 10.92
N GLY A 456 5.47 -1.47 10.39
CA GLY A 456 6.34 -0.52 9.69
C GLY A 456 7.46 0.13 10.52
N GLY A 457 7.36 0.15 11.85
CA GLY A 457 8.26 0.95 12.70
C GLY A 457 7.86 2.43 12.79
N ARG A 458 8.53 3.17 13.67
CA ARG A 458 8.31 4.61 13.92
C ARG A 458 9.59 5.42 13.65
N ALA A 459 9.51 6.74 13.77
CA ALA A 459 10.60 7.66 13.45
C ALA A 459 11.91 7.46 14.22
N HIS A 460 11.94 6.67 15.31
CA HIS A 460 13.14 6.34 16.09
C HIS A 460 13.46 4.84 16.09
N THR A 461 12.87 4.04 15.20
CA THR A 461 13.09 2.59 15.22
C THR A 461 14.46 2.19 14.65
N GLY A 462 15.06 3.03 13.80
CA GLY A 462 16.33 2.76 13.13
C GLY A 462 16.27 1.57 12.18
N THR A 463 17.37 0.82 12.12
CA THR A 463 17.57 -0.31 11.19
C THR A 463 16.61 -1.48 11.40
N SER A 464 15.89 -1.53 12.51
CA SER A 464 14.89 -2.56 12.80
C SER A 464 13.53 -2.31 12.11
N ALA A 465 13.31 -1.11 11.56
CA ALA A 465 12.09 -0.77 10.83
C ALA A 465 12.06 -1.40 9.43
N GLY A 466 10.89 -1.41 8.83
CA GLY A 466 10.71 -1.79 7.43
C GLY A 466 9.32 -2.32 7.17
N ALA A 467 9.01 -2.56 5.89
CA ALA A 467 7.65 -2.84 5.46
C ALA A 467 7.03 -4.03 6.19
N SER A 468 7.80 -5.06 6.55
CA SER A 468 7.36 -6.25 7.29
C SER A 468 7.53 -6.14 8.81
N GLY A 469 8.26 -5.12 9.29
CA GLY A 469 8.48 -4.85 10.70
C GLY A 469 7.15 -4.80 11.46
N SER A 470 7.03 -5.58 12.53
CA SER A 470 5.75 -5.80 13.20
C SER A 470 5.92 -5.88 14.71
N THR A 471 4.99 -5.28 15.45
CA THR A 471 4.90 -5.44 16.90
C THR A 471 3.58 -6.09 17.30
N ALA A 472 3.66 -7.07 18.21
CA ALA A 472 2.55 -7.71 18.89
C ALA A 472 2.62 -7.47 20.41
N TYR A 473 3.03 -6.26 20.80
CA TYR A 473 3.25 -5.89 22.21
C TYR A 473 2.01 -5.28 22.88
N TYR A 474 1.16 -4.63 22.09
CA TYR A 474 0.14 -3.70 22.58
C TYR A 474 -1.25 -4.32 22.65
N ALA A 475 -2.03 -3.91 23.64
CA ALA A 475 -3.46 -4.22 23.72
C ALA A 475 -4.27 -3.32 22.79
N ALA A 476 -5.52 -3.70 22.48
CA ALA A 476 -6.37 -2.94 21.57
C ALA A 476 -6.68 -1.51 22.06
N SER A 477 -6.62 -1.28 23.37
CA SER A 477 -6.86 0.02 24.01
C SER A 477 -5.65 0.95 24.03
N THR A 478 -4.45 0.48 23.66
CA THR A 478 -3.24 1.31 23.70
C THR A 478 -3.34 2.47 22.71
N ALA A 479 -3.20 3.69 23.20
CA ALA A 479 -3.02 4.91 22.42
C ALA A 479 -1.58 5.42 22.60
N SER A 480 -0.96 5.90 21.52
CA SER A 480 0.41 6.41 21.56
C SER A 480 0.61 7.52 20.53
N ALA A 481 1.41 8.53 20.88
CA ALA A 481 1.75 9.68 20.02
C ALA A 481 2.50 9.28 18.74
N ASN A 482 3.19 8.14 18.75
CA ASN A 482 3.94 7.61 17.61
C ASN A 482 3.23 6.49 16.83
N CYS A 483 1.93 6.30 17.09
CA CYS A 483 1.09 5.36 16.35
C CYS A 483 -0.06 6.08 15.66
N SER A 484 -0.32 5.68 14.42
CA SER A 484 -1.44 6.11 13.58
C SER A 484 -2.08 4.86 12.93
N SER A 485 -3.15 5.03 12.17
CA SER A 485 -3.71 3.95 11.34
C SER A 485 -4.26 4.52 10.04
N PRO A 486 -3.57 4.36 8.89
CA PRO A 486 -4.04 4.94 7.63
C PRO A 486 -5.44 4.47 7.27
N LEU A 487 -6.29 5.38 6.79
CA LEU A 487 -7.60 5.03 6.24
C LEU A 487 -7.42 4.06 5.07
N CYS A 488 -8.26 3.04 4.94
CA CYS A 488 -8.29 2.15 3.79
C CYS A 488 -9.71 1.94 3.27
N VAL A 489 -9.80 1.57 2.00
CA VAL A 489 -11.07 1.37 1.29
C VAL A 489 -10.98 0.15 0.38
N PHE A 490 -12.08 -0.60 0.28
CA PHE A 490 -12.25 -1.66 -0.71
C PHE A 490 -13.64 -1.58 -1.37
N VAL A 491 -13.66 -1.71 -2.70
CA VAL A 491 -14.90 -1.69 -3.49
C VAL A 491 -15.73 -2.95 -3.24
N ASP A 492 -15.07 -4.10 -3.06
CA ASP A 492 -15.69 -5.36 -2.63
C ASP A 492 -15.09 -5.82 -1.30
N ASP A 493 -15.81 -6.67 -0.56
CA ASP A 493 -15.31 -7.24 0.70
C ASP A 493 -14.03 -8.06 0.48
N PRO A 494 -12.91 -7.71 1.14
CA PRO A 494 -11.70 -8.53 1.11
C PRO A 494 -11.87 -9.76 2.02
N THR A 495 -12.55 -10.78 1.49
CA THR A 495 -12.83 -12.02 2.22
C THR A 495 -11.63 -12.95 2.29
N ILE A 496 -11.41 -13.55 3.47
CA ILE A 496 -10.46 -14.64 3.66
C ILE A 496 -11.25 -15.94 3.79
N GLU A 497 -11.13 -16.81 2.80
CA GLU A 497 -11.71 -18.16 2.83
C GLU A 497 -10.89 -19.10 3.74
N ALA A 498 -11.58 -20.03 4.40
CA ALA A 498 -10.99 -20.96 5.37
C ALA A 498 -10.24 -22.15 4.73
#